data_AF-A0A8S2FVD7-F1
#
_entry.id   AF-A0A8S2FVD7-F1
#
_cell.length_a   1.000
_cell.length_b   1.000
_cell.length_c   1.000
_cell.angle_alpha   90.00
_cell.angle_beta   90.00
_cell.angle_gamma   90.00
#
_symmetry.space_group_name_H-M   'P 1'
#
loop_
_entity.id
_entity.type
_entity.pdbx_description
1 polymer ?
#
loop_
_entity_poly.entity_id
_entity_poly.type
_entity_poly.pdbx_seq_one_letter_code
_entity_poly.pdbx_strand_id
1 'polypeptide(L)'
;VYLFFLEEIERQIAFYKERDLPFPQSLVEKLQEKKCEEEQQQLVVPANSDLHIYDDQVAICLDAKNKQLDSLPRKYIICSSNATVTHLKKLIAKMLFQDPCRYRT
;
A
#
# COMPACT_ATOMS: atom_id res chain seq x y z
N VAL A 1 10.78 -11.79 -9.02
CA VAL A 1 10.17 -10.98 -7.94
C VAL A 1 10.39 -11.61 -6.57
N TYR A 2 10.03 -12.90 -6.35
CA TYR A 2 10.22 -13.58 -5.06
C TYR A 2 11.69 -13.69 -4.61
N LEU A 3 12.61 -14.03 -5.52
CA LEU A 3 14.06 -14.12 -5.25
C LEU A 3 14.64 -12.79 -4.73
N PHE A 4 14.33 -11.67 -5.40
CA PHE A 4 14.76 -10.33 -4.97
C PHE A 4 14.24 -9.95 -3.57
N PHE A 5 13.07 -10.47 -3.19
CA PHE A 5 12.47 -10.17 -1.88
C PHE A 5 13.17 -10.90 -0.73
N LEU A 6 13.51 -12.17 -0.91
CA LEU A 6 14.25 -12.92 0.11
C LEU A 6 15.65 -12.33 0.32
N GLU A 7 16.31 -11.98 -0.79
CA GLU A 7 17.63 -11.36 -0.77
C GLU A 7 17.61 -9.99 -0.07
N GLU A 8 16.56 -9.18 -0.31
CA GLU A 8 16.38 -7.89 0.36
C GLU A 8 16.08 -8.03 1.87
N ILE A 9 15.32 -9.05 2.26
CA ILE A 9 15.03 -9.35 3.67
C ILE A 9 16.29 -9.79 4.41
N GLU A 10 17.07 -10.69 3.83
CA GLU A 10 18.33 -11.16 4.42
C GLU A 10 19.30 -10.00 4.63
N ARG A 11 19.39 -9.11 3.63
CA ARG A 11 20.17 -7.86 3.72
C ARG A 11 19.71 -6.97 4.86
N GLN A 12 18.40 -6.80 5.04
CA GLN A 12 17.86 -5.98 6.12
C GLN A 12 18.12 -6.61 7.49
N ILE A 13 17.88 -7.91 7.68
CA ILE A 13 18.17 -8.60 8.95
C ILE A 13 19.65 -8.43 9.32
N ALA A 14 20.55 -8.58 8.35
CA ALA A 14 21.98 -8.36 8.57
C ALA A 14 22.26 -6.92 9.03
N PHE A 15 21.66 -5.92 8.39
CA PHE A 15 21.83 -4.50 8.76
C PHE A 15 21.42 -4.20 10.22
N TYR A 16 20.29 -4.74 10.68
CA TYR A 16 19.84 -4.53 12.07
C TYR A 16 20.72 -5.28 13.07
N LYS A 17 21.15 -6.50 12.73
CA LYS A 17 22.01 -7.33 13.57
C LYS A 17 23.41 -6.74 13.75
N GLU A 18 24.02 -6.21 12.68
CA GLU A 18 25.35 -5.58 12.74
C GLU A 18 25.37 -4.29 13.59
N ARG A 19 24.20 -3.68 13.81
CA ARG A 19 24.07 -2.41 14.51
C ARG A 19 23.48 -2.55 15.92
N ASP A 20 23.25 -3.78 16.37
CA ASP A 20 22.54 -4.08 17.62
C ASP A 20 21.20 -3.34 17.74
N LEU A 21 20.52 -3.17 16.60
CA LEU A 21 19.21 -2.52 16.54
C LEU A 21 18.09 -3.57 16.57
N PRO A 22 16.97 -3.29 17.26
CA PRO A 22 15.82 -4.17 17.23
C PRO A 22 15.24 -4.21 15.81
N PHE A 23 15.05 -5.43 15.29
CA PHE A 23 14.41 -5.62 13.99
C PHE A 23 12.93 -5.22 14.08
N PRO A 24 12.39 -4.45 13.12
CA PRO A 24 11.01 -3.95 13.19
C PRO A 24 9.99 -5.09 13.26
N GLN A 25 9.09 -5.05 14.26
CA GLN A 25 8.04 -6.06 14.44
C GLN A 25 7.12 -6.19 13.21
N SER A 26 6.86 -5.09 12.50
CA SER A 26 6.08 -5.09 11.25
C SER A 26 6.72 -5.89 10.11
N LEU A 27 8.04 -6.13 10.17
CA LEU A 27 8.75 -7.00 9.23
C LEU A 27 8.81 -8.46 9.74
N VAL A 28 8.81 -8.66 11.07
CA VAL A 28 8.66 -9.99 11.69
C VAL A 28 7.30 -10.58 11.35
N GLU A 29 6.24 -9.77 11.39
CA GLU A 29 4.89 -10.17 10.98
C GLU A 29 4.86 -10.60 9.51
N LYS A 30 5.49 -9.84 8.60
CA LYS A 30 5.61 -10.21 7.17
C LYS A 30 6.39 -11.51 6.92
N LEU A 31 7.35 -11.83 7.79
CA LEU A 31 8.12 -13.08 7.74
C LEU A 31 7.31 -14.27 8.28
N GLN A 32 6.54 -14.04 9.35
CA GLN A 32 5.68 -15.05 9.96
C GLN A 32 4.47 -15.37 9.07
N GLU A 33 3.88 -14.37 8.41
CA GLU A 33 2.84 -14.56 7.40
C GLU A 33 3.33 -15.46 6.26
N LYS A 34 4.55 -15.20 5.73
CA LYS A 34 5.15 -16.05 4.69
C LYS A 34 5.51 -17.47 5.14
N LYS A 35 5.97 -17.68 6.38
CA LYS A 35 6.21 -19.04 6.92
C LYS A 35 4.91 -19.82 7.13
N CYS A 36 3.85 -19.16 7.57
CA CYS A 36 2.51 -19.76 7.63
C CYS A 36 1.96 -20.07 6.22
N GLU A 37 2.25 -19.24 5.23
CA GLU A 37 1.89 -19.51 3.83
C GLU A 37 2.59 -20.76 3.28
N GLU A 38 3.82 -21.09 3.69
CA GLU A 38 4.52 -22.34 3.27
C GLU A 38 3.85 -23.62 3.81
N GLU A 39 3.28 -23.59 5.02
CA GLU A 39 2.49 -24.71 5.57
C GLU A 39 1.07 -24.78 4.97
N GLN A 40 0.52 -23.65 4.55
CA GLN A 40 -0.84 -23.54 3.98
C GLN A 40 -0.87 -23.61 2.44
N GLN A 41 0.26 -23.60 1.75
CA GLN A 41 0.35 -23.74 0.29
C GLN A 41 -0.17 -25.09 -0.25
N GLN A 42 -0.50 -26.07 0.59
CA GLN A 42 -1.26 -27.25 0.18
C GLN A 42 -2.80 -27.03 0.14
N LEU A 43 -3.33 -25.97 0.73
CA LEU A 43 -4.77 -25.70 0.77
C LEU A 43 -5.08 -24.20 0.62
N VAL A 44 -5.17 -23.77 -0.64
CA VAL A 44 -6.02 -22.65 -1.12
C VAL A 44 -5.69 -21.26 -0.53
N VAL A 45 -4.70 -20.59 -1.12
CA VAL A 45 -4.67 -19.11 -1.09
C VAL A 45 -5.74 -18.63 -2.08
N PRO A 46 -6.81 -17.92 -1.65
CA PRO A 46 -7.74 -17.32 -2.60
C PRO A 46 -6.97 -16.29 -3.41
N ALA A 47 -7.15 -16.27 -4.73
CA ALA A 47 -6.51 -15.35 -5.67
C ALA A 47 -6.84 -13.85 -5.48
N ASN A 48 -7.38 -13.48 -4.31
CA ASN A 48 -7.93 -12.18 -3.93
C ASN A 48 -7.28 -11.59 -2.66
N SER A 49 -6.11 -12.08 -2.22
CA SER A 49 -5.34 -11.34 -1.23
C SER A 49 -4.73 -10.11 -1.90
N ASP A 50 -5.37 -8.96 -1.68
CA ASP A 50 -4.97 -7.66 -2.24
C ASP A 50 -3.58 -7.24 -1.70
N LEU A 51 -2.53 -7.66 -2.40
CA LEU A 51 -1.13 -7.38 -2.13
C LEU A 51 -0.70 -5.97 -2.62
N HIS A 52 -1.61 -4.99 -2.61
CA HIS A 52 -1.39 -3.64 -3.16
C HIS A 52 -0.26 -2.85 -2.48
N ILE A 53 0.22 -3.28 -1.31
CA ILE A 53 1.39 -2.69 -0.63
C ILE A 53 2.68 -2.85 -1.44
N TYR A 54 2.72 -3.81 -2.37
CA TYR A 54 3.87 -4.10 -3.23
C TYR A 54 3.75 -3.49 -4.63
N ASP A 55 2.62 -2.86 -4.94
CA ASP A 55 2.46 -2.18 -6.23
C ASP A 55 3.38 -0.96 -6.31
N ASP A 56 3.81 -0.63 -7.52
CA ASP A 56 4.47 0.63 -7.81
C ASP A 56 3.59 1.79 -7.34
N GLN A 57 4.20 2.78 -6.70
CA GLN A 57 3.47 3.93 -6.16
C GLN A 57 3.60 5.13 -7.08
N VAL A 58 2.47 5.81 -7.31
CA VAL A 58 2.42 7.04 -8.09
C VAL A 58 1.92 8.19 -7.24
N ALA A 59 2.56 9.35 -7.38
CA ALA A 59 2.14 10.59 -6.75
C ALA A 59 1.33 11.43 -7.74
N ILE A 60 0.10 11.75 -7.38
CA ILE A 60 -0.84 12.53 -8.20
C ILE A 60 -1.07 13.88 -7.54
N CYS A 61 -0.90 14.96 -8.30
CA CYS A 61 -1.28 16.30 -7.89
C CYS A 61 -2.74 16.57 -8.28
N LEU A 62 -3.54 17.00 -7.31
CA LEU A 62 -4.92 17.41 -7.50
C LEU A 62 -4.96 18.90 -7.82
N ASP A 63 -5.38 19.20 -9.05
CA ASP A 63 -5.62 20.56 -9.50
C ASP A 63 -7.05 20.70 -10.05
N ALA A 64 -7.70 21.82 -9.74
CA ALA A 64 -9.03 22.13 -10.22
C ALA A 64 -9.09 23.58 -10.68
N LYS A 65 -9.74 23.79 -11.83
CA LYS A 65 -9.99 25.14 -12.36
C LYS A 65 -10.84 26.01 -11.44
N ASN A 66 -11.53 25.39 -10.47
CA ASN A 66 -12.35 26.04 -9.47
C ASN A 66 -11.73 25.87 -8.08
N LYS A 67 -12.14 26.71 -7.12
CA LYS A 67 -11.62 26.71 -5.75
C LYS A 67 -12.13 25.55 -4.87
N GLN A 68 -12.72 24.49 -5.47
CA GLN A 68 -13.35 23.40 -4.71
C GLN A 68 -12.35 22.53 -3.96
N LEU A 69 -11.09 22.48 -4.42
CA LEU A 69 -10.02 21.70 -3.79
C LEU A 69 -9.19 22.51 -2.79
N ASP A 70 -9.45 23.81 -2.63
CA ASP A 70 -8.70 24.66 -1.69
C ASP A 70 -9.00 24.33 -0.22
N SER A 71 -10.14 23.68 0.04
CA SER A 71 -10.49 23.18 1.38
C SER A 71 -9.73 21.90 1.77
N LEU A 72 -9.03 21.25 0.84
CA LEU A 72 -8.29 20.03 1.12
C LEU A 72 -6.96 20.36 1.81
N PRO A 73 -6.63 19.70 2.94
CA PRO A 73 -5.38 19.96 3.66
C PRO A 73 -4.14 19.51 2.89
N ARG A 74 -4.31 18.60 1.91
CA ARG A 74 -3.23 18.07 1.08
C ARG A 74 -3.70 17.97 -0.37
N LYS A 75 -2.89 18.48 -1.29
CA LYS A 75 -3.17 18.46 -2.75
C LYS A 75 -2.55 17.25 -3.47
N TYR A 76 -1.87 16.36 -2.74
CA TYR A 76 -1.19 15.21 -3.33
C TYR A 76 -1.77 13.90 -2.79
N ILE A 77 -1.95 12.94 -3.68
CA ILE A 77 -2.34 11.56 -3.36
C ILE A 77 -1.20 10.65 -3.80
N ILE A 78 -0.76 9.76 -2.90
CA ILE A 78 0.10 8.64 -3.25
C ILE A 78 -0.77 7.39 -3.24
N CYS A 79 -0.78 6.66 -4.34
CA CYS A 79 -1.55 5.43 -4.48
C CYS A 79 -0.80 4.39 -5.33
N SER A 80 -1.25 3.14 -5.26
CA SER A 80 -0.82 2.10 -6.19
C SER A 80 -1.05 2.56 -7.64
N SER A 81 -0.14 2.21 -8.55
CA SER A 81 -0.24 2.42 -9.99
C SER A 81 -1.47 1.73 -10.61
N ASN A 82 -2.02 0.73 -9.93
CA ASN A 82 -3.23 0.01 -10.33
C ASN A 82 -4.52 0.69 -9.84
N ALA A 83 -4.43 1.81 -9.11
CA ALA A 83 -5.60 2.54 -8.64
C ALA A 83 -6.42 3.08 -9.82
N THR A 84 -7.70 2.72 -9.88
CA THR A 84 -8.60 3.19 -10.93
C THR A 84 -9.09 4.63 -10.67
N VAL A 85 -9.58 5.28 -11.73
CA VAL A 85 -10.24 6.59 -11.63
C VAL A 85 -11.41 6.55 -10.63
N THR A 86 -12.12 5.43 -10.53
CA THR A 86 -13.22 5.24 -9.56
C THR A 86 -12.73 5.28 -8.11
N HIS A 87 -11.58 4.67 -7.82
CA HIS A 87 -10.97 4.75 -6.48
C HIS A 87 -10.63 6.19 -6.12
N LEU A 88 -10.01 6.92 -7.06
CA LEU A 88 -9.68 8.34 -6.87
C LEU A 88 -10.93 9.20 -6.67
N LYS A 89 -11.97 9.00 -7.48
CA LYS A 89 -13.26 9.70 -7.34
C LYS A 89 -13.90 9.47 -5.97
N LYS A 90 -13.95 8.22 -5.49
CA LYS A 90 -14.46 7.87 -4.16
C LYS A 90 -13.63 8.49 -3.05
N LEU A 91 -12.30 8.46 -3.18
CA LEU A 91 -11.39 9.06 -2.22
C LEU A 91 -11.59 10.58 -2.12
N ILE A 92 -11.63 11.29 -3.25
CA ILE A 92 -11.86 12.73 -3.29
C ILE A 92 -13.23 13.10 -2.71
N ALA A 93 -14.28 12.35 -3.05
CA ALA A 93 -15.60 12.56 -2.47
C ALA A 93 -15.61 12.37 -0.94
N LYS A 94 -14.91 11.34 -0.44
CA LYS A 94 -14.73 11.13 0.99
C LYS A 94 -13.96 12.28 1.65
N MET A 95 -12.92 12.81 1.00
CA MET A 95 -12.14 13.92 1.55
C MET A 95 -12.92 15.25 1.59
N LEU A 96 -13.74 15.53 0.58
CA LEU A 96 -14.50 16.79 0.47
C LEU A 96 -15.84 16.77 1.20
N PHE A 97 -16.55 15.64 1.15
CA PHE A 97 -17.94 15.54 1.60
C PHE A 97 -18.13 14.56 2.75
N GLN A 98 -17.07 13.91 3.23
CA GLN A 98 -17.13 12.83 4.23
C GLN A 98 -18.00 11.63 3.80
N ASP A 99 -18.38 11.56 2.53
CA ASP A 99 -19.24 10.51 1.96
C ASP A 99 -18.65 10.00 0.63
N PRO A 100 -18.20 8.74 0.57
CA PRO A 100 -17.64 8.15 -0.64
C PRO A 100 -18.68 7.86 -1.72
N CYS A 101 -19.98 7.94 -1.44
CA CYS A 101 -21.07 7.72 -2.40
C CYS A 101 -21.43 8.99 -3.18
N ARG A 102 -20.94 10.16 -2.75
CA ARG A 102 -21.26 11.46 -3.35
C ARG A 102 -20.40 11.80 -4.59
N TYR A 103 -19.59 10.86 -5.07
CA TYR A 103 -18.83 11.02 -6.31
C TYR A 103 -19.73 10.91 -7.55
N ARG A 104 -19.45 11.71 -8.58
CA ARG A 104 -20.18 11.66 -9.85
C ARG A 104 -19.56 10.62 -10.79
N THR A 105 -20.36 9.68 -11.29
CA THR A 105 -19.95 8.69 -12.30
C THR A 105 -19.61 9.36 -13.61
#